data_AF-A0A1J3GWR8-F1
#
_entry.id   AF-A0A1J3GWR8-F1
#
_cell.length_a   1.000
_cell.length_b   1.000
_cell.length_c   1.000
_cell.angle_alpha   90.00
_cell.angle_beta   90.00
_cell.angle_gamma   90.00
#
_symmetry.space_group_name_H-M   'P 1'
#
loop_
_entity.id
_entity.type
_entity.pdbx_description
1 polymer ?
#
loop_
_entity_poly.entity_id
_entity_poly.type
_entity_poly.pdbx_seq_one_letter_code
_entity_poly.pdbx_strand_id
1 'polypeptide(L)' 'VNIKCERRDNRNGYKAGALKQGMKHNYVKLCDYVAIFDADFQPEPDYLQRSIPFLVHNPEVSLVQARWRFST' A
#
# COMPACT_ATOMS: atom_id res chain seq x y z
N VAL A 1 -6.94 12.80 10.20
CA VAL A 1 -6.67 11.62 9.33
C VAL A 1 -6.69 12.10 7.88
N ASN A 2 -5.72 11.68 7.04
CA ASN A 2 -5.62 12.09 5.63
C ASN A 2 -6.15 10.96 4.72
N ILE A 3 -7.43 11.02 4.35
CA ILE A 3 -8.12 9.99 3.55
C ILE A 3 -8.56 10.62 2.23
N LYS A 4 -8.33 9.92 1.12
CA LYS A 4 -8.74 10.34 -0.23
C LYS A 4 -9.46 9.20 -0.95
N CYS A 5 -10.55 9.53 -1.64
CA CYS A 5 -11.28 8.60 -2.50
C CYS A 5 -11.00 8.96 -3.95
N GLU A 6 -10.31 8.07 -4.67
CA GLU A 6 -9.87 8.29 -6.04
C GLU A 6 -10.59 7.33 -6.99
N ARG A 7 -11.13 7.86 -8.10
CA ARG A 7 -11.80 7.08 -9.15
C ARG A 7 -11.14 7.36 -10.49
N ARG A 8 -11.18 6.37 -11.39
CA ARG A 8 -10.70 6.49 -12.78
C ARG A 8 -11.84 6.24 -13.76
N ASP A 9 -11.72 6.83 -14.94
CA ASP A 9 -12.81 6.82 -15.95
C ASP A 9 -12.85 5.56 -16.81
N ASN A 10 -11.87 4.67 -16.70
CA ASN A 10 -11.82 3.41 -17.43
C ASN A 10 -11.35 2.26 -16.54
N ARG A 11 -11.56 1.01 -16.98
CA ARG A 11 -11.22 -0.21 -16.21
C ARG A 11 -9.95 -0.94 -16.69
N ASN A 12 -9.21 -0.38 -17.64
CA ASN A 12 -8.02 -1.02 -18.23
C ASN A 12 -6.99 -1.42 -17.16
N GLY A 13 -6.49 -2.66 -17.21
CA GLY A 13 -5.52 -3.17 -16.23
C GLY A 13 -6.07 -3.43 -14.82
N TYR A 14 -7.38 -3.30 -14.59
CA TYR A 14 -8.06 -3.65 -13.32
C TYR A 14 -7.35 -3.12 -12.06
N LYS A 15 -6.94 -4.00 -11.13
CA LYS A 15 -6.24 -3.64 -9.89
C LYS A 15 -4.91 -2.94 -10.17
N ALA A 16 -4.08 -3.51 -11.05
CA ALA A 16 -2.79 -2.91 -11.41
C ALA A 16 -2.96 -1.53 -12.08
N GLY A 17 -3.99 -1.37 -12.92
CA GLY A 17 -4.34 -0.09 -13.54
C GLY A 17 -4.77 0.96 -12.51
N ALA A 18 -5.54 0.56 -11.50
CA ALA A 18 -5.94 1.45 -10.41
C ALA A 18 -4.73 1.91 -9.58
N LEU A 19 -3.84 0.97 -9.19
CA LEU A 19 -2.61 1.29 -8.48
C LEU A 19 -1.71 2.23 -9.29
N LYS A 20 -1.51 1.95 -10.59
CA LYS A 20 -0.72 2.81 -11.48
C LYS A 20 -1.27 4.24 -11.59
N GLN A 21 -2.58 4.43 -11.59
CA GLN A 21 -3.17 5.78 -11.57
C GLN A 21 -2.98 6.45 -10.20
N GLY A 22 -3.18 5.69 -9.11
CA GLY A 22 -2.95 6.18 -7.73
C GLY A 22 -1.54 6.73 -7.54
N MET A 23 -0.53 6.06 -8.10
CA MET A 23 0.87 6.51 -8.02
C MET A 23 1.16 7.87 -8.69
N LYS A 24 0.24 8.42 -9.50
CA LYS A 24 0.44 9.70 -10.19
C LYS A 24 0.07 10.92 -9.33
N HIS A 25 -0.68 10.75 -8.25
CA HIS A 25 -1.11 11.88 -7.45
C HIS A 25 0.08 12.55 -6.73
N ASN A 26 0.07 13.89 -6.68
CA ASN A 26 1.19 14.67 -6.12
C ASN A 26 1.50 14.32 -4.66
N TYR A 27 0.49 13.95 -3.87
CA TYR A 27 0.70 13.59 -2.46
C TYR A 27 1.48 12.27 -2.31
N VAL A 28 1.41 11.35 -3.28
CA VAL A 28 2.16 10.08 -3.23
C VAL A 28 3.66 10.33 -3.36
N LYS A 29 4.05 11.39 -4.08
CA LYS A 29 5.46 11.79 -4.22
C LYS A 29 6.09 12.28 -2.91
N LEU A 30 5.27 12.52 -1.87
CA LEU A 30 5.71 12.90 -0.53
C LEU A 30 5.93 11.68 0.37
N CYS A 31 5.62 10.47 -0.10
CA CYS A 31 5.74 9.23 0.66
C CYS A 31 6.96 8.44 0.18
N ASP A 32 7.77 7.94 1.13
CA ASP A 32 8.91 7.07 0.83
C ASP A 32 8.49 5.62 0.55
N TYR A 33 7.38 5.19 1.15
CA TYR A 33 6.89 3.82 1.10
C TYR A 33 5.39 3.77 0.79
N VAL A 34 4.95 2.65 0.20
CA VAL A 34 3.55 2.38 -0.10
C VAL A 34 3.14 1.05 0.52
N ALA A 35 2.09 1.06 1.32
CA ALA A 35 1.42 -0.15 1.80
C ALA A 35 0.13 -0.36 1.00
N ILE A 36 -0.13 -1.60 0.60
CA ILE A 36 -1.31 -1.97 -0.20
C ILE A 36 -2.13 -2.98 0.61
N PHE A 37 -3.39 -2.66 0.84
CA PHE A 37 -4.37 -3.52 1.50
C PHE A 37 -5.57 -3.71 0.58
N ASP A 38 -6.13 -4.92 0.54
CA ASP A 38 -7.43 -5.14 -0.08
C ASP A 38 -8.55 -4.60 0.83
N ALA A 39 -9.71 -4.28 0.24
CA ALA A 39 -10.79 -3.56 0.92
C ALA A 39 -11.43 -4.35 2.08
N ASP A 40 -11.24 -5.67 2.09
CA ASP A 40 -11.70 -6.61 3.10
C ASP A 40 -10.61 -6.98 4.12
N PHE A 41 -9.40 -6.41 3.99
CA PHE A 41 -8.29 -6.71 4.88
C PHE A 41 -8.12 -5.67 5.98
N GLN A 42 -8.16 -6.14 7.23
CA GLN A 42 -7.86 -5.33 8.41
C GLN A 42 -6.47 -5.70 8.95
N PRO A 43 -5.44 -4.85 8.78
CA PRO A 43 -4.13 -5.11 9.36
C PRO A 43 -4.16 -4.96 10.88
N GLU A 44 -3.25 -5.64 11.56
CA GLU A 44 -2.95 -5.37 12.97
C GLU A 44 -2.53 -3.91 13.17
N PRO A 45 -2.87 -3.26 14.30
CA PRO A 45 -2.57 -1.85 14.54
C PRO A 45 -1.08 -1.50 14.45
N ASP A 46 -0.20 -2.47 14.71
CA ASP A 46 1.26 -2.32 14.71
C ASP A 46 1.93 -2.68 13.36
N TYR A 47 1.14 -3.01 12.33
CA TYR A 47 1.64 -3.55 11.06
C TYR A 47 2.75 -2.70 10.42
N LEU A 48 2.57 -1.38 10.34
CA LEU A 48 3.55 -0.48 9.72
C LEU A 48 4.82 -0.36 10.58
N GLN A 49 4.67 -0.31 11.90
CA GLN A 49 5.81 -0.23 12.83
C GLN A 49 6.71 -1.47 12.73
N ARG A 50 6.12 -2.63 12.41
CA ARG A 50 6.84 -3.88 12.23
C ARG A 50 7.41 -4.08 10.83
N SER A 51 6.76 -3.57 9.79
CA SER A 51 7.15 -3.82 8.39
C SER A 51 8.16 -2.81 7.84
N ILE A 52 8.02 -1.51 8.16
CA ILE A 52 8.89 -0.45 7.63
C ILE A 52 10.39 -0.62 8.01
N PRO A 53 10.76 -1.05 9.24
CA PRO A 53 12.17 -1.21 9.60
C PRO A 53 12.98 -2.11 8.66
N PHE A 54 12.36 -3.13 8.06
CA PHE A 54 13.05 -4.00 7.08
C PHE A 54 13.47 -3.25 5.81
N LEU A 55 12.71 -2.24 5.39
CA LEU A 55 13.02 -1.39 4.23
C LEU A 55 14.01 -0.28 4.59
N VAL A 56 13.92 0.28 5.81
CA VAL A 56 14.80 1.35 6.28
C VAL A 56 16.22 0.84 6.52
N HIS A 57 16.36 -0.33 7.12
CA HIS A 57 17.67 -0.87 7.51
C HIS A 57 18.37 -1.65 6.41
N ASN A 58 17.69 -1.99 5.32
CA ASN A 58 18.29 -2.69 4.18
C ASN A 58 17.84 -2.08 2.84
N PRO A 59 18.68 -1.25 2.20
CA PRO A 59 18.34 -0.61 0.93
C PRO A 59 18.24 -1.60 -0.26
N GLU A 60 18.68 -2.85 -0.11
CA GLU A 60 18.52 -3.88 -1.14
C GLU A 60 17.13 -4.53 -1.13
N VAL A 61 16.32 -4.30 -0.08
CA VAL A 61 14.96 -4.84 0.03
C VAL A 61 13.97 -3.86 -0.60
N SER A 62 13.22 -4.32 -1.60
CA SER A 62 12.18 -3.54 -2.28
C SER A 62 10.75 -3.87 -1.86
N LEU A 63 10.56 -4.96 -1.10
CA LEU A 63 9.23 -5.44 -0.70
C LEU A 63 9.29 -6.19 0.62
N VAL A 64 8.33 -5.89 1.49
CA VAL A 64 8.02 -6.70 2.68
C VAL A 64 6.65 -7.30 2.49
N GLN A 65 6.57 -8.64 2.45
CA GLN A 65 5.31 -9.36 2.33
C GLN A 65 4.93 -9.97 3.67
N ALA A 66 3.75 -9.61 4.17
CA ALA A 66 3.18 -10.21 5.37
C ALA A 66 2.25 -11.37 5.04
N ARG A 67 2.12 -12.31 5.98
CA ARG A 67 1.17 -13.40 5.89
C ARG A 67 -0.25 -12.90 6.18
N TRP A 68 -1.20 -13.35 5.39
CA TRP A 68 -2.63 -13.14 5.62
C TRP A 68 -3.13 -14.10 6.70
N ARG A 69 -3.80 -13.56 7.70
CA ARG A 69 -4.55 -14.34 8.70
C ARG A 69 -5.99 -13.89 8.64
N PHE A 70 -6.88 -14.84 8.39
CA PHE A 70 -8.30 -14.65 8.62
C PHE A 70 -8.55 -15.00 10.08
N SER A 71 -9.19 -14.12 10.83
CA SER A 71 -9.67 -14.48 12.16
C SER A 71 -10.69 -15.61 12.00
N THR A 72 -10.42 -16.76 12.60
CA THR A 72 -11.46 -17.74 12.96
C THR A 72 -12.41 -17.15 13.97
#